data_AF-A0A970QN00-F1
#
_entry.id   AF-A0A970QN00-F1
#
_cell.length_a   1.000
_cell.length_b   1.000
_cell.length_c   1.000
_cell.angle_alpha   90.00
_cell.angle_beta   90.00
_cell.angle_gamma   90.00
#
_symmetry.space_group_name_H-M   'P 1'
#
loop_
_entity.id
_entity.type
_entity.pdbx_description
1 polymer ?
#
loop_
_entity_poly.entity_id
_entity_poly.type
_entity_poly.pdbx_seq_one_letter_code
_entity_poly.pdbx_strand_id
1 'polypeptide(L)'
;MCGGDIDANLEQTIGTCDSCGSTMTLPKVSDERIANLYNRANHYRQQNEFDKALATYENILAESNIEAEAHWGVVLSKFGIEYIEDPATHKRVPTCHRVQNESILVDLDYKAALANAINDQTKQQYIKEAMAIAEIQKSILEIANNESPYDVFICYKETDEKGERTKDSVIAQDIYFQLAEEGYKVFFSRITLEDKLGTEYEPYIFAALNSAKVMLVIGTAKEHFEAVWVKNEWNRFLALSRSDKKKLIIPCYRDINAYDLPDALSMFQSQDMSKIGFIQDLVRGIK
;
A
#
# COMPACT_ATOMS: atom_id res chain seq x y z
N MET A 1 -11.54 3.59 9.44
CA MET A 1 -12.65 3.40 10.40
C MET A 1 -12.23 2.38 11.44
N CYS A 2 -12.68 2.51 12.70
CA CYS A 2 -12.34 1.56 13.77
C CYS A 2 -13.21 0.28 13.78
N GLY A 3 -14.24 0.20 12.93
CA GLY A 3 -15.15 -0.94 12.86
C GLY A 3 -16.32 -0.90 13.88
N GLY A 4 -16.43 0.15 14.69
CA GLY A 4 -17.57 0.40 15.56
C GLY A 4 -18.82 0.84 14.80
N ASP A 5 -19.97 0.80 15.48
CA ASP A 5 -21.25 1.20 14.92
C ASP A 5 -21.27 2.71 14.62
N ILE A 6 -22.02 3.09 13.60
CA ILE A 6 -22.13 4.48 13.17
C ILE A 6 -23.48 5.00 13.62
N ASP A 7 -23.44 6.03 14.48
CA ASP A 7 -24.63 6.79 14.82
C ASP A 7 -24.95 7.73 13.65
N ALA A 8 -25.96 7.32 12.88
CA ALA A 8 -26.53 8.08 11.78
C ALA A 8 -28.02 7.72 11.62
N ASN A 9 -28.86 8.74 11.45
CA ASN A 9 -30.24 8.53 11.01
C ASN A 9 -30.25 8.04 9.55
N LEU A 10 -31.26 7.26 9.15
CA LEU A 10 -31.42 6.70 7.80
C LEU A 10 -31.40 7.74 6.64
N GLU A 11 -31.60 9.03 6.94
CA GLU A 11 -31.55 10.12 5.97
C GLU A 11 -30.22 10.93 6.00
N GLN A 12 -29.33 10.64 6.95
CA GLN A 12 -28.06 11.34 7.08
C GLN A 12 -27.00 10.72 6.17
N THR A 13 -26.32 11.57 5.42
CA THR A 13 -25.21 11.20 4.53
C THR A 13 -23.85 11.34 5.23
N ILE A 14 -23.87 11.70 6.51
CA ILE A 14 -22.72 11.83 7.39
C ILE A 14 -23.09 11.15 8.71
N GLY A 15 -22.23 10.26 9.19
CA GLY A 15 -22.39 9.57 10.46
C GLY A 15 -21.17 9.76 11.35
N THR A 16 -21.35 9.58 12.65
CA THR A 16 -20.23 9.57 13.61
C THR A 16 -20.13 8.20 14.25
N CYS A 17 -18.95 7.60 14.21
CA CYS A 17 -18.73 6.32 14.89
C CYS A 17 -18.87 6.50 16.40
N ASP A 18 -19.72 5.70 17.03
CA ASP A 18 -20.00 5.76 18.47
C ASP A 18 -18.76 5.40 19.33
N SER A 19 -17.87 4.60 18.77
CA SER A 19 -16.73 4.00 19.45
C SER A 19 -15.50 4.89 19.39
N CYS A 20 -15.22 5.52 18.24
CA CYS A 20 -14.02 6.36 18.04
C CYS A 20 -14.32 7.82 17.68
N GLY A 21 -15.59 8.25 17.73
CA GLY A 21 -16.03 9.64 17.52
C GLY A 21 -15.70 10.20 16.14
N SER A 22 -15.32 9.36 15.17
CA SER A 22 -14.88 9.81 13.85
C SER A 22 -16.07 10.03 12.95
N THR A 23 -16.16 11.23 12.39
CA THR A 23 -17.18 11.62 11.42
C THR A 23 -16.77 11.16 10.02
N MET A 24 -17.72 10.64 9.26
CA MET A 24 -17.49 10.16 7.89
C MET A 24 -18.75 10.29 7.05
N THR A 25 -18.57 10.20 5.74
CA THR A 25 -19.66 10.14 4.78
C THR A 25 -20.22 8.73 4.69
N LEU A 26 -21.52 8.62 4.40
CA LEU A 26 -22.22 7.35 4.27
C LEU A 26 -22.87 7.27 2.89
N PRO A 27 -22.83 6.09 2.24
CA PRO A 27 -23.54 5.89 0.99
C PRO A 27 -25.05 5.85 1.26
N LYS A 28 -25.84 6.42 0.35
CA LYS A 28 -27.31 6.32 0.44
C LYS A 28 -27.76 5.04 -0.23
N VAL A 29 -27.80 3.95 0.53
CA VAL A 29 -28.09 2.62 -0.02
C VAL A 29 -29.42 2.09 0.47
N SER A 30 -30.33 1.77 -0.47
CA SER A 30 -31.57 1.02 -0.19
C SER A 30 -31.47 -0.45 -0.61
N ASP A 31 -30.50 -0.82 -1.44
CA ASP A 31 -30.23 -2.19 -1.89
C ASP A 31 -29.25 -2.89 -0.94
N GLU A 32 -29.72 -3.92 -0.23
CA GLU A 32 -28.92 -4.72 0.71
C GLU A 32 -27.65 -5.29 0.08
N ARG A 33 -27.68 -5.64 -1.21
CA ARG A 33 -26.51 -6.17 -1.92
C ARG A 33 -25.43 -5.09 -2.07
N ILE A 34 -25.80 -3.87 -2.44
CA ILE A 34 -24.86 -2.74 -2.56
C ILE A 34 -24.30 -2.38 -1.18
N ALA A 35 -25.11 -2.42 -0.13
CA ALA A 35 -24.66 -2.16 1.24
C ALA A 35 -23.60 -3.18 1.67
N ASN A 36 -23.81 -4.46 1.34
CA ASN A 36 -22.83 -5.52 1.58
C ASN A 36 -21.52 -5.31 0.79
N LEU A 37 -21.57 -4.77 -0.44
CA LEU A 37 -20.36 -4.43 -1.19
C LEU A 37 -19.57 -3.30 -0.50
N TYR A 38 -20.23 -2.25 -0.02
CA TYR A 38 -19.57 -1.18 0.73
C TYR A 38 -18.92 -1.70 2.02
N ASN A 39 -19.65 -2.52 2.79
CA ASN A 39 -19.11 -3.11 4.02
C ASN A 39 -17.87 -3.96 3.73
N ARG A 40 -17.90 -4.77 2.68
CA ARG A 40 -16.76 -5.59 2.26
C ARG A 40 -15.58 -4.73 1.80
N ALA A 41 -15.81 -3.68 1.01
CA ALA A 41 -14.75 -2.77 0.57
C ALA A 41 -14.09 -2.06 1.75
N ASN A 42 -14.91 -1.56 2.69
CA ASN A 42 -14.45 -0.93 3.93
C ASN A 42 -13.64 -1.90 4.80
N HIS A 43 -14.07 -3.17 4.90
CA HIS A 43 -13.33 -4.20 5.63
C HIS A 43 -11.95 -4.45 5.03
N TYR A 44 -11.85 -4.58 3.69
CA TYR A 44 -10.56 -4.70 3.02
C TYR A 44 -9.65 -3.51 3.28
N ARG A 45 -10.18 -2.28 3.29
CA ARG A 45 -9.38 -1.09 3.64
C ARG A 45 -8.88 -1.11 5.08
N GLN A 46 -9.68 -1.55 6.03
CA GLN A 46 -9.25 -1.68 7.43
C GLN A 46 -8.13 -2.71 7.60
N GLN A 47 -8.03 -3.68 6.70
CA GLN A 47 -6.95 -4.67 6.65
C GLN A 47 -5.79 -4.25 5.73
N ASN A 48 -5.80 -3.01 5.23
CA ASN A 48 -4.83 -2.50 4.25
C ASN A 48 -4.78 -3.31 2.93
N GLU A 49 -5.80 -4.13 2.64
CA GLU A 49 -5.98 -4.87 1.39
C GLU A 49 -6.55 -3.95 0.28
N PHE A 50 -5.87 -2.85 0.01
CA PHE A 50 -6.38 -1.76 -0.83
C PHE A 50 -6.72 -2.18 -2.27
N ASP A 51 -6.02 -3.15 -2.86
CA ASP A 51 -6.34 -3.62 -4.21
C ASP A 51 -7.70 -4.34 -4.27
N LYS A 52 -8.05 -5.11 -3.22
CA LYS A 52 -9.37 -5.75 -3.12
C LYS A 52 -10.46 -4.73 -2.83
N ALA A 53 -10.16 -3.73 -2.00
CA ALA A 53 -11.07 -2.61 -1.76
C ALA A 53 -11.36 -1.83 -3.04
N LEU A 54 -10.32 -1.44 -3.78
CA LEU A 54 -10.41 -0.76 -5.07
C LEU A 54 -11.33 -1.52 -6.03
N ALA A 55 -11.04 -2.80 -6.27
CA ALA A 55 -11.85 -3.64 -7.16
C ALA A 55 -13.31 -3.76 -6.69
N THR A 56 -13.55 -3.76 -5.38
CA THR A 56 -14.92 -3.81 -4.83
C THR A 56 -15.67 -2.50 -5.06
N TYR A 57 -15.04 -1.34 -4.87
CA TYR A 57 -15.67 -0.06 -5.20
C TYR A 57 -15.88 0.13 -6.71
N GLU A 58 -14.93 -0.30 -7.54
CA GLU A 58 -15.09 -0.28 -9.00
C GLU A 58 -16.28 -1.13 -9.46
N ASN A 59 -16.56 -2.27 -8.79
CA ASN A 59 -17.77 -3.05 -9.06
C ASN A 59 -19.05 -2.29 -8.71
N ILE A 60 -19.05 -1.48 -7.64
CA ILE A 60 -20.20 -0.61 -7.32
C ILE A 60 -20.38 0.46 -8.42
N LEU A 61 -19.28 1.08 -8.86
CA LEU A 61 -19.30 2.11 -9.91
C LEU A 61 -19.70 1.56 -11.29
N ALA A 62 -19.40 0.29 -11.56
CA ALA A 62 -19.85 -0.38 -12.78
C ALA A 62 -21.38 -0.50 -12.87
N GLU A 63 -22.08 -0.51 -11.73
CA GLU A 63 -23.54 -0.49 -11.66
C GLU A 63 -24.11 0.92 -11.64
N SER A 64 -23.44 1.84 -10.92
CA SER A 64 -23.83 3.24 -10.82
C SER A 64 -22.59 4.12 -10.71
N ASN A 65 -22.21 4.76 -11.82
CA ASN A 65 -21.05 5.65 -11.88
C ASN A 65 -21.34 7.06 -11.30
N ILE A 66 -22.42 7.21 -10.53
CA ILE A 66 -22.76 8.44 -9.81
C ILE A 66 -22.66 8.25 -8.29
N GLU A 67 -22.16 7.11 -7.82
CA GLU A 67 -21.98 6.86 -6.39
C GLU A 67 -20.76 7.60 -5.85
N ALA A 68 -20.98 8.79 -5.28
CA ALA A 68 -19.91 9.62 -4.73
C ALA A 68 -19.04 8.91 -3.70
N GLU A 69 -19.64 8.12 -2.80
CA GLU A 69 -18.91 7.37 -1.78
C GLU A 69 -18.06 6.25 -2.37
N ALA A 70 -18.49 5.62 -3.46
CA ALA A 70 -17.68 4.60 -4.13
C ALA A 70 -16.47 5.23 -4.81
N HIS A 71 -16.65 6.38 -5.50
CA HIS A 71 -15.53 7.16 -6.03
C HIS A 71 -14.57 7.59 -4.92
N TRP A 72 -15.07 8.07 -3.78
CA TRP A 72 -14.22 8.42 -2.64
C TRP A 72 -13.45 7.21 -2.10
N GLY A 73 -14.12 6.06 -1.96
CA GLY A 73 -13.50 4.78 -1.59
C GLY A 73 -12.41 4.34 -2.56
N VAL A 74 -12.60 4.55 -3.86
CA VAL A 74 -11.59 4.32 -4.90
C VAL A 74 -10.36 5.19 -4.66
N VAL A 75 -10.53 6.51 -4.54
CA VAL A 75 -9.41 7.45 -4.29
C VAL A 75 -8.62 7.02 -3.07
N LEU A 76 -9.30 6.82 -1.95
CA LEU A 76 -8.64 6.47 -0.72
C LEU A 76 -7.91 5.11 -0.79
N SER A 77 -8.41 4.15 -1.58
CA SER A 77 -7.74 2.88 -1.84
C SER A 77 -6.51 3.04 -2.75
N LYS A 78 -6.61 3.88 -3.79
CA LYS A 78 -5.48 4.21 -4.69
C LYS A 78 -4.31 4.83 -3.95
N PHE A 79 -4.59 5.72 -3.00
CA PHE A 79 -3.59 6.38 -2.16
C PHE A 79 -3.21 5.58 -0.91
N GLY A 80 -3.84 4.41 -0.70
CA GLY A 80 -3.54 3.55 0.45
C GLY A 80 -3.79 4.26 1.78
N ILE A 81 -4.90 4.99 1.88
CA ILE A 81 -5.20 5.80 3.06
C ILE A 81 -5.77 4.92 4.16
N GLU A 82 -5.01 4.85 5.25
CA GLU A 82 -5.43 4.26 6.53
C GLU A 82 -5.73 5.39 7.52
N TYR A 83 -6.79 5.25 8.30
CA TYR A 83 -7.11 6.21 9.35
C TYR A 83 -6.73 5.62 10.70
N ILE A 84 -5.61 6.09 11.24
CA ILE A 84 -5.01 5.63 12.49
C ILE A 84 -5.44 6.56 13.62
N GLU A 85 -5.63 6.02 14.82
CA GLU A 85 -5.99 6.82 15.98
C GLU A 85 -4.77 7.58 16.49
N ASP A 86 -4.90 8.90 16.59
CA ASP A 86 -3.94 9.76 17.26
C ASP A 86 -4.04 9.53 18.78
N PRO A 87 -2.97 9.05 19.46
CA PRO A 87 -3.01 8.76 20.89
C PRO A 87 -3.28 9.97 21.77
N ALA A 88 -2.97 11.18 21.30
CA ALA A 88 -3.16 12.42 22.07
C ALA A 88 -4.58 12.98 21.93
N THR A 89 -5.16 12.88 20.73
CA THR A 89 -6.47 13.48 20.43
C THR A 89 -7.61 12.47 20.35
N HIS A 90 -7.30 11.17 20.30
CA HIS A 90 -8.20 10.05 19.96
C HIS A 90 -8.91 10.21 18.61
N LYS A 91 -8.52 11.21 17.81
CA LYS A 91 -9.07 11.42 16.48
C LYS A 91 -8.37 10.50 15.50
N ARG A 92 -9.14 10.00 14.54
CA ARG A 92 -8.60 9.23 13.43
C ARG A 92 -8.00 10.18 12.40
N VAL A 93 -6.69 10.08 12.19
CA VAL A 93 -5.93 10.88 11.22
C VAL A 93 -5.51 10.02 10.02
N PRO A 94 -5.52 10.56 8.80
CA PRO A 94 -5.08 9.80 7.63
C PRO A 94 -3.57 9.56 7.66
N THR A 95 -3.15 8.38 7.22
CA THR A 95 -1.77 7.99 6.91
C THR A 95 -1.77 7.43 5.49
N CYS A 96 -0.75 7.77 4.70
CA CYS A 96 -0.67 7.41 3.28
C CYS A 96 0.37 6.31 3.08
N HIS A 97 -0.06 5.16 2.57
CA HIS A 97 0.80 3.97 2.34
C HIS A 97 1.09 3.68 0.87
N ARG A 98 0.49 4.47 -0.03
CA ARG A 98 0.68 4.36 -1.49
C ARG A 98 0.79 5.75 -2.09
N VAL A 99 1.78 6.51 -1.65
CA VAL A 99 1.98 7.88 -2.14
C VAL A 99 2.22 7.86 -3.66
N GLN A 100 1.67 8.86 -4.34
CA GLN A 100 1.79 9.07 -5.77
C GLN A 100 2.43 10.42 -6.06
N ASN A 101 2.94 10.62 -7.28
CA ASN A 101 3.49 11.92 -7.69
C ASN A 101 2.39 12.96 -7.90
N GLU A 102 1.28 12.56 -8.52
CA GLU A 102 0.15 13.46 -8.76
C GLU A 102 -0.70 13.64 -7.51
N SER A 103 -1.14 14.88 -7.27
CA SER A 103 -1.93 15.19 -6.08
C SER A 103 -3.27 14.46 -6.08
N ILE A 104 -3.71 13.99 -4.91
CA ILE A 104 -5.08 13.51 -4.71
C ILE A 104 -6.15 14.49 -5.20
N LEU A 105 -5.86 15.80 -5.15
CA LEU A 105 -6.79 16.86 -5.53
C LEU A 105 -7.07 16.92 -7.04
N VAL A 106 -6.24 16.28 -7.87
CA VAL A 106 -6.44 16.23 -9.33
C VAL A 106 -6.98 14.89 -9.81
N ASP A 107 -7.08 13.89 -8.93
CA ASP A 107 -7.59 12.55 -9.26
C ASP A 107 -9.03 12.63 -9.80
N LEU A 108 -9.32 11.81 -10.81
CA LEU A 108 -10.60 11.81 -11.50
C LEU A 108 -11.74 11.31 -10.62
N ASP A 109 -11.49 10.30 -9.78
CA ASP A 109 -12.48 9.79 -8.84
C ASP A 109 -12.71 10.78 -7.70
N TYR A 110 -11.70 11.54 -7.29
CA TYR A 110 -11.91 12.63 -6.32
C TYR A 110 -12.85 13.70 -6.90
N LYS A 111 -12.60 14.12 -8.14
CA LYS A 111 -13.48 15.07 -8.84
C LYS A 111 -14.90 14.52 -9.01
N ALA A 112 -15.02 13.22 -9.32
CA ALA A 112 -16.31 12.55 -9.44
C ALA A 112 -17.05 12.48 -8.09
N ALA A 113 -16.36 12.18 -6.99
CA ALA A 113 -16.93 12.21 -5.64
C ALA A 113 -17.49 13.59 -5.28
N LEU A 114 -16.78 14.68 -5.64
CA LEU A 114 -17.26 16.05 -5.44
C LEU A 114 -18.45 16.42 -6.33
N ALA A 115 -18.45 15.95 -7.59
CA ALA A 115 -19.51 16.25 -8.56
C ALA A 115 -20.82 15.53 -8.20
N ASN A 116 -20.71 14.32 -7.65
CA ASN A 116 -21.84 13.46 -7.31
C ASN A 116 -22.24 13.54 -5.82
N ALA A 117 -21.58 14.41 -5.02
CA ALA A 117 -21.87 14.53 -3.61
C ALA A 117 -23.36 14.85 -3.35
N ILE A 118 -23.98 14.11 -2.42
CA ILE A 118 -25.43 14.16 -2.19
C ILE A 118 -25.88 15.56 -1.72
N ASN A 119 -25.03 16.25 -0.97
CA ASN A 119 -25.27 17.61 -0.48
C ASN A 119 -23.94 18.34 -0.24
N ASP A 120 -24.02 19.65 -0.01
CA ASP A 120 -22.85 20.49 0.23
C ASP A 120 -22.06 20.06 1.47
N GLN A 121 -22.71 19.55 2.52
CA GLN A 121 -22.01 19.09 3.72
C GLN A 121 -21.08 17.90 3.42
N THR A 122 -21.57 16.91 2.67
CA THR A 122 -20.80 15.74 2.21
C THR A 122 -19.63 16.18 1.33
N LYS A 123 -19.90 17.11 0.41
CA LYS A 123 -18.87 17.69 -0.46
C LYS A 123 -17.76 18.39 0.34
N GLN A 124 -18.12 19.20 1.33
CA GLN A 124 -17.15 19.88 2.20
C GLN A 124 -16.32 18.89 3.01
N GLN A 125 -16.90 17.77 3.44
CA GLN A 125 -16.15 16.72 4.14
C GLN A 125 -15.10 16.08 3.22
N TYR A 126 -15.46 15.71 1.98
CA TYR A 126 -14.48 15.21 1.00
C TYR A 126 -13.36 16.20 0.73
N ILE A 127 -13.68 17.49 0.55
CA ILE A 127 -12.67 18.54 0.34
C ILE A 127 -11.72 18.61 1.53
N LYS A 128 -12.26 18.66 2.75
CA LYS A 128 -11.47 18.74 3.98
C LYS A 128 -10.51 17.56 4.13
N GLU A 129 -11.01 16.34 3.91
CA GLU A 129 -10.18 15.13 4.00
C GLU A 129 -9.13 15.06 2.88
N ALA A 130 -9.51 15.36 1.64
CA ALA A 130 -8.58 15.36 0.52
C ALA A 130 -7.47 16.41 0.68
N MET A 131 -7.78 17.60 1.24
CA MET A 131 -6.78 18.61 1.57
C MET A 131 -5.79 18.12 2.65
N ALA A 132 -6.27 17.43 3.68
CA ALA A 132 -5.40 16.85 4.71
C ALA A 132 -4.48 15.78 4.12
N ILE A 133 -5.01 14.91 3.26
CA ILE A 133 -4.23 13.88 2.56
C ILE A 133 -3.21 14.51 1.61
N ALA A 134 -3.58 15.59 0.90
CA ALA A 134 -2.69 16.30 -0.02
C ALA A 134 -1.48 16.91 0.70
N GLU A 135 -1.67 17.44 1.91
CA GLU A 135 -0.55 17.97 2.71
C GLU A 135 0.39 16.85 3.17
N ILE A 136 -0.16 15.72 3.64
CA ILE A 136 0.64 14.54 4.00
C ILE A 136 1.44 14.05 2.79
N GLN A 137 0.79 13.91 1.65
CA GLN A 137 1.43 13.53 0.39
C GLN A 137 2.59 14.48 0.06
N LYS A 138 2.37 15.79 0.16
CA LYS A 138 3.40 16.79 -0.11
C LYS A 138 4.60 16.62 0.83
N SER A 139 4.38 16.47 2.14
CA SER A 139 5.47 16.23 3.11
C SER A 139 6.24 14.94 2.80
N ILE A 140 5.53 13.87 2.42
CA ILE A 140 6.16 12.61 2.01
C ILE A 140 7.06 12.81 0.80
N LEU A 141 6.56 13.50 -0.24
CA LEU A 141 7.33 13.77 -1.46
C LEU A 141 8.54 14.69 -1.20
N GLU A 142 8.41 15.68 -0.32
CA GLU A 142 9.53 16.55 0.08
C GLU A 142 10.67 15.76 0.73
N ILE A 143 10.37 14.82 1.62
CA ILE A 143 11.38 13.93 2.23
C ILE A 143 11.95 12.99 1.17
N ALA A 144 11.09 12.33 0.40
CA ALA A 144 11.52 11.35 -0.61
C ALA A 144 12.44 11.95 -1.69
N ASN A 145 12.20 13.20 -2.09
CA ASN A 145 13.04 13.89 -3.08
C ASN A 145 14.43 14.27 -2.57
N ASN A 146 14.62 14.32 -1.25
CA ASN A 146 15.92 14.56 -0.63
C ASN A 146 16.72 13.27 -0.39
N GLU A 147 16.08 12.10 -0.51
CA GLU A 147 16.75 10.81 -0.39
C GLU A 147 17.66 10.54 -1.58
N SER A 148 18.87 10.03 -1.31
CA SER A 148 19.75 9.60 -2.38
C SER A 148 19.16 8.37 -3.10
N PRO A 149 19.27 8.26 -4.44
CA PRO A 149 18.72 7.14 -5.20
C PRO A 149 19.25 5.80 -4.73
N TYR A 150 18.37 4.80 -4.63
CA TYR A 150 18.72 3.41 -4.35
C TYR A 150 18.98 2.67 -5.65
N ASP A 151 19.81 1.62 -5.58
CA ASP A 151 20.07 0.71 -6.70
C ASP A 151 19.16 -0.53 -6.62
N VAL A 152 19.00 -1.07 -5.40
CA VAL A 152 18.28 -2.31 -5.13
C VAL A 152 17.26 -2.11 -4.02
N PHE A 153 16.04 -2.62 -4.21
CA PHE A 153 15.00 -2.74 -3.18
C PHE A 153 14.86 -4.20 -2.76
N ILE A 154 14.95 -4.50 -1.47
CA ILE A 154 14.69 -5.84 -0.94
C ILE A 154 13.29 -5.88 -0.31
N CYS A 155 12.37 -6.61 -0.96
CA CYS A 155 10.98 -6.83 -0.55
C CYS A 155 10.84 -8.22 0.07
N TYR A 156 10.38 -8.30 1.32
CA TYR A 156 10.35 -9.54 2.10
C TYR A 156 9.41 -9.42 3.30
N LYS A 157 8.98 -10.56 3.86
CA LYS A 157 8.17 -10.56 5.09
C LYS A 157 9.09 -10.45 6.31
N GLU A 158 9.01 -9.35 7.07
CA GLU A 158 9.90 -9.12 8.22
C GLU A 158 9.59 -10.04 9.42
N THR A 159 8.34 -10.03 9.89
CA THR A 159 7.90 -10.81 11.06
C THR A 159 6.88 -11.90 10.75
N ASP A 160 6.87 -12.96 11.54
CA ASP A 160 5.83 -14.00 11.55
C ASP A 160 4.62 -13.61 12.43
N GLU A 161 3.70 -14.55 12.64
CA GLU A 161 2.48 -14.35 13.46
C GLU A 161 2.78 -14.10 14.94
N LYS A 162 3.98 -14.46 15.42
CA LYS A 162 4.42 -14.24 16.81
C LYS A 162 5.23 -12.93 16.95
N GLY A 163 5.45 -12.21 15.86
CA GLY A 163 6.30 -11.02 15.85
C GLY A 163 7.79 -11.35 15.81
N GLU A 164 8.17 -12.60 15.62
CA GLU A 164 9.57 -13.01 15.48
C GLU A 164 10.03 -12.85 14.04
N ARG A 165 11.35 -12.75 13.82
CA ARG A 165 11.91 -12.66 12.47
C ARG A 165 11.55 -13.90 11.65
N THR A 166 11.12 -13.69 10.41
CA THR A 166 11.01 -14.80 9.46
C THR A 166 12.38 -15.26 8.94
N LYS A 167 12.42 -16.45 8.32
CA LYS A 167 13.57 -16.88 7.53
C LYS A 167 13.89 -15.90 6.38
N ASP A 168 12.86 -15.29 5.79
CA ASP A 168 13.02 -14.32 4.70
C ASP A 168 13.84 -13.12 5.16
N SER A 169 13.53 -12.60 6.36
CA SER A 169 14.26 -11.48 6.98
C SER A 169 15.73 -11.80 7.18
N VAL A 170 16.06 -13.03 7.60
CA VAL A 170 17.45 -13.45 7.81
C VAL A 170 18.20 -13.54 6.49
N ILE A 171 17.61 -14.19 5.48
CA ILE A 171 18.23 -14.31 4.15
C ILE A 171 18.37 -12.94 3.47
N ALA A 172 17.36 -12.08 3.60
CA ALA A 172 17.38 -10.71 3.10
C ALA A 172 18.53 -9.89 3.69
N GLN A 173 18.84 -10.10 4.97
CA GLN A 173 19.96 -9.45 5.64
C GLN A 173 21.31 -9.92 5.09
N ASP A 174 21.48 -11.22 4.84
CA ASP A 174 22.71 -11.75 4.24
C ASP A 174 22.92 -11.17 2.83
N ILE A 175 21.86 -11.13 2.02
CA ILE A 175 21.89 -10.52 0.67
C ILE A 175 22.21 -9.03 0.76
N TYR A 176 21.61 -8.30 1.69
CA TYR A 176 21.87 -6.87 1.91
C TYR A 176 23.35 -6.60 2.14
N PHE A 177 24.01 -7.34 3.05
CA PHE A 177 25.42 -7.10 3.35
C PHE A 177 26.33 -7.39 2.15
N GLN A 178 26.03 -8.43 1.38
CA GLN A 178 26.80 -8.78 0.19
C GLN A 178 26.68 -7.72 -0.91
N LEU A 179 25.49 -7.18 -1.12
CA LEU A 179 25.28 -6.09 -2.07
C LEU A 179 25.91 -4.78 -1.60
N ALA A 180 25.82 -4.48 -0.31
CA ALA A 180 26.45 -3.30 0.28
C ALA A 180 27.98 -3.36 0.19
N GLU A 181 28.59 -4.54 0.38
CA GLU A 181 30.03 -4.77 0.22
C GLU A 181 30.51 -4.53 -1.22
N GLU A 182 29.67 -4.85 -2.22
CA GLU A 182 29.91 -4.52 -3.63
C GLU A 182 29.63 -3.05 -3.98
N GLY A 183 29.17 -2.25 -3.00
CA GLY A 183 28.98 -0.81 -3.14
C GLY A 183 27.60 -0.37 -3.63
N TYR A 184 26.61 -1.27 -3.69
CA TYR A 184 25.23 -0.90 -4.03
C TYR A 184 24.56 -0.14 -2.89
N LYS A 185 23.76 0.89 -3.21
CA LYS A 185 22.84 1.47 -2.25
C LYS A 185 21.56 0.64 -2.20
N VAL A 186 21.39 -0.11 -1.12
CA VAL A 186 20.27 -1.06 -0.97
C VAL A 186 19.25 -0.55 0.03
N PHE A 187 17.97 -0.54 -0.37
CA PHE A 187 16.86 -0.37 0.55
C PHE A 187 16.54 -1.73 1.20
N PHE A 188 16.76 -1.81 2.50
CA PHE A 188 16.41 -2.98 3.30
C PHE A 188 15.69 -2.47 4.55
N SER A 189 14.38 -2.67 4.60
CA SER A 189 13.48 -2.00 5.55
C SER A 189 13.95 -2.08 7.00
N ARG A 190 14.50 -3.22 7.44
CA ARG A 190 15.01 -3.41 8.81
C ARG A 190 16.11 -2.41 9.19
N ILE A 191 17.01 -2.10 8.26
CA ILE A 191 18.15 -1.19 8.49
C ILE A 191 17.79 0.23 8.07
N THR A 192 17.19 0.40 6.90
CA THR A 192 16.88 1.73 6.36
C THR A 192 15.85 2.49 7.20
N LEU A 193 14.93 1.77 7.87
CA LEU A 193 13.84 2.36 8.64
C LEU A 193 14.03 2.21 10.17
N GLU A 194 15.17 1.70 10.64
CA GLU A 194 15.41 1.38 12.07
C GLU A 194 15.15 2.56 13.00
N ASP A 195 15.60 3.76 12.58
CA ASP A 195 15.48 5.00 13.36
C ASP A 195 14.23 5.82 13.00
N LYS A 196 13.25 5.23 12.31
CA LYS A 196 12.05 5.92 11.83
C LYS A 196 10.82 5.44 12.59
N LEU A 197 9.85 6.34 12.79
CA LEU A 197 8.54 5.95 13.26
C LEU A 197 7.76 5.30 12.12
N GLY A 198 6.89 4.32 12.43
CA GLY A 198 6.14 3.58 11.41
C GLY A 198 5.32 4.45 10.45
N THR A 199 4.78 5.56 10.96
CA THR A 199 4.06 6.57 10.17
C THR A 199 4.95 7.37 9.21
N GLU A 200 6.27 7.30 9.38
CA GLU A 200 7.29 8.00 8.59
C GLU A 200 8.02 7.07 7.62
N TYR A 201 7.56 5.83 7.45
CA TYR A 201 8.21 4.86 6.56
C TYR A 201 7.99 5.15 5.07
N GLU A 202 6.78 5.57 4.69
CA GLU A 202 6.39 5.72 3.28
C GLU A 202 7.30 6.64 2.45
N PRO A 203 7.83 7.78 2.93
CA PRO A 203 8.79 8.59 2.18
C PRO A 203 10.00 7.80 1.68
N TYR A 204 10.57 6.97 2.54
CA TYR A 204 11.77 6.18 2.23
C TYR A 204 11.43 4.98 1.33
N ILE A 205 10.30 4.33 1.59
CA ILE A 205 9.78 3.25 0.74
C ILE A 205 9.51 3.79 -0.67
N PHE A 206 8.82 4.92 -0.79
CA PHE A 206 8.52 5.56 -2.06
C PHE A 206 9.80 5.97 -2.80
N ALA A 207 10.75 6.61 -2.12
CA ALA A 207 12.04 6.98 -2.71
C ALA A 207 12.76 5.74 -3.27
N ALA A 208 12.80 4.64 -2.51
CA ALA A 208 13.43 3.41 -2.92
C ALA A 208 12.71 2.72 -4.08
N LEU A 209 11.37 2.61 -4.05
CA LEU A 209 10.59 2.02 -5.15
C LEU A 209 10.80 2.78 -6.47
N ASN A 210 10.82 4.12 -6.42
CA ASN A 210 10.98 4.95 -7.62
C ASN A 210 12.42 4.95 -8.14
N SER A 211 13.42 4.96 -7.27
CA SER A 211 14.83 5.03 -7.70
C SER A 211 15.47 3.69 -8.01
N ALA A 212 15.15 2.63 -7.27
CA ALA A 212 15.77 1.31 -7.43
C ALA A 212 15.55 0.76 -8.85
N LYS A 213 16.61 0.21 -9.42
CA LYS A 213 16.59 -0.46 -10.72
C LYS A 213 16.25 -1.94 -10.57
N VAL A 214 16.59 -2.54 -9.44
CA VAL A 214 16.28 -3.95 -9.16
C VAL A 214 15.42 -4.05 -7.92
N MET A 215 14.37 -4.87 -7.97
CA MET A 215 13.67 -5.36 -6.79
C MET A 215 13.93 -6.85 -6.63
N LEU A 216 14.38 -7.24 -5.44
CA LEU A 216 14.45 -8.61 -5.00
C LEU A 216 13.21 -8.92 -4.17
N VAL A 217 12.41 -9.89 -4.59
CA VAL A 217 11.23 -10.34 -3.83
C VAL A 217 11.56 -11.67 -3.19
N ILE A 218 11.82 -11.66 -1.88
CA ILE A 218 12.34 -12.80 -1.14
C ILE A 218 11.18 -13.48 -0.39
N GLY A 219 11.07 -14.80 -0.54
CA GLY A 219 10.11 -15.57 0.24
C GLY A 219 10.48 -17.04 0.43
N THR A 220 10.20 -17.55 1.62
CA THR A 220 10.35 -18.97 1.99
C THR A 220 9.02 -19.70 2.20
N ALA A 221 7.91 -19.00 1.99
CA ALA A 221 6.55 -19.54 2.03
C ALA A 221 5.67 -18.77 1.04
N LYS A 222 4.64 -19.43 0.50
CA LYS A 222 3.72 -18.81 -0.48
C LYS A 222 3.01 -17.60 0.12
N GLU A 223 2.60 -17.72 1.38
CA GLU A 223 1.85 -16.72 2.13
C GLU A 223 2.67 -15.45 2.35
N HIS A 224 4.01 -15.54 2.37
CA HIS A 224 4.87 -14.38 2.57
C HIS A 224 4.85 -13.44 1.36
N PHE A 225 4.79 -13.97 0.13
CA PHE A 225 4.63 -13.15 -1.09
C PHE A 225 3.27 -12.45 -1.14
N GLU A 226 2.26 -13.04 -0.51
CA GLU A 226 0.89 -12.53 -0.45
C GLU A 226 0.64 -11.64 0.77
N ALA A 227 1.59 -11.53 1.70
CA ALA A 227 1.47 -10.67 2.87
C ALA A 227 1.24 -9.22 2.45
N VAL A 228 0.29 -8.54 3.10
CA VAL A 228 -0.25 -7.23 2.68
C VAL A 228 0.84 -6.23 2.28
N TRP A 229 1.85 -6.03 3.12
CA TRP A 229 2.94 -5.10 2.86
C TRP A 229 3.88 -5.56 1.73
N VAL A 230 4.24 -6.85 1.70
CA VAL A 230 5.11 -7.44 0.65
C VAL A 230 4.42 -7.30 -0.71
N LYS A 231 3.15 -7.72 -0.78
CA LYS A 231 2.31 -7.60 -1.97
C LYS A 231 2.15 -6.16 -2.44
N ASN A 232 1.95 -5.23 -1.50
CA ASN A 232 1.88 -3.81 -1.82
C ASN A 232 3.16 -3.32 -2.52
N GLU A 233 4.33 -3.62 -1.96
CA GLU A 233 5.62 -3.17 -2.50
C GLU A 233 5.90 -3.75 -3.89
N TRP A 234 5.80 -5.08 -4.07
CA TRP A 234 6.12 -5.68 -5.36
C TRP A 234 5.08 -5.37 -6.44
N ASN A 235 3.79 -5.20 -6.10
CA ASN A 235 2.79 -4.71 -7.06
C ASN A 235 3.11 -3.30 -7.54
N ARG A 236 3.50 -2.39 -6.62
CA ARG A 236 3.88 -1.01 -6.97
C ARG A 236 5.11 -1.00 -7.88
N PHE A 237 6.13 -1.80 -7.57
CA PHE A 237 7.33 -1.89 -8.41
C PHE A 237 7.03 -2.55 -9.77
N LEU A 238 6.15 -3.54 -9.81
CA LEU A 238 5.67 -4.16 -11.06
C LEU A 238 4.93 -3.15 -11.95
N ALA A 239 4.12 -2.27 -11.37
CA ALA A 239 3.50 -1.18 -12.13
C ALA A 239 4.55 -0.23 -12.74
N LEU A 240 5.61 0.10 -11.97
CA LEU A 240 6.72 0.92 -12.46
C LEU A 240 7.52 0.22 -13.57
N SER A 241 7.78 -1.08 -13.46
CA SER A 241 8.56 -1.84 -14.45
C SER A 241 7.84 -2.05 -15.79
N ARG A 242 6.51 -1.96 -15.80
CA ARG A 242 5.73 -1.93 -17.04
C ARG A 242 6.04 -0.67 -17.86
N SER A 243 6.20 0.47 -17.20
CA SER A 243 6.48 1.78 -17.80
C SER A 243 7.98 2.06 -18.01
N ASP A 244 8.83 1.56 -17.12
CA ASP A 244 10.29 1.69 -17.20
C ASP A 244 10.96 0.32 -17.36
N LYS A 245 11.40 0.01 -18.58
CA LYS A 245 12.06 -1.26 -18.92
C LYS A 245 13.43 -1.46 -18.27
N LYS A 246 13.98 -0.44 -17.60
CA LYS A 246 15.22 -0.56 -16.83
C LYS A 246 14.99 -1.18 -15.45
N LYS A 247 13.74 -1.22 -14.98
CA LYS A 247 13.39 -1.85 -13.70
C LYS A 247 13.24 -3.35 -13.86
N LEU A 248 14.01 -4.10 -13.07
CA LEU A 248 14.04 -5.56 -13.05
C LEU A 248 13.47 -6.09 -11.73
N ILE A 249 12.62 -7.11 -11.82
CA ILE A 249 12.13 -7.86 -10.66
C ILE A 249 12.78 -9.23 -10.70
N ILE A 250 13.37 -9.65 -9.57
CA ILE A 250 13.94 -10.98 -9.39
C ILE A 250 13.24 -11.63 -8.18
N PRO A 251 12.31 -12.55 -8.40
CA PRO A 251 11.77 -13.39 -7.33
C PRO A 251 12.85 -14.34 -6.82
N CYS A 252 13.09 -14.36 -5.53
CA CYS A 252 14.05 -15.22 -4.85
C CYS A 252 13.29 -16.14 -3.88
N TYR A 253 13.30 -17.45 -4.13
CA TYR A 253 12.54 -18.41 -3.35
C TYR A 253 13.43 -19.48 -2.71
N ARG A 254 12.95 -20.03 -1.59
CA ARG A 254 13.57 -21.16 -0.88
C ARG A 254 12.49 -21.98 -0.20
N ASP A 255 12.73 -23.27 0.01
CA ASP A 255 11.81 -24.18 0.71
C ASP A 255 10.40 -24.34 0.06
N ILE A 256 10.16 -23.69 -1.09
CA ILE A 256 8.93 -23.78 -1.90
C ILE A 256 9.26 -24.10 -3.36
N ASN A 257 8.25 -24.48 -4.14
CA ASN A 257 8.40 -24.66 -5.58
C ASN A 257 8.31 -23.30 -6.31
N ALA A 258 9.02 -23.15 -7.44
CA ALA A 258 8.84 -21.99 -8.32
C ALA A 258 7.39 -21.79 -8.79
N TYR A 259 6.61 -22.87 -8.92
CA TYR A 259 5.18 -22.81 -9.24
C TYR A 259 4.30 -22.28 -8.10
N ASP A 260 4.84 -22.17 -6.88
CA ASP A 260 4.13 -21.57 -5.74
C ASP A 260 4.25 -20.04 -5.71
N LEU A 261 5.12 -19.47 -6.55
CA LEU A 261 5.21 -18.02 -6.73
C LEU A 261 3.88 -17.47 -7.26
N PRO A 262 3.49 -16.24 -6.86
CA PRO A 262 2.34 -15.57 -7.46
C PRO A 262 2.45 -15.51 -8.98
N ASP A 263 1.33 -15.70 -9.70
CA ASP A 263 1.31 -15.69 -11.17
C ASP A 263 1.96 -14.43 -11.79
N ALA A 264 1.81 -13.29 -11.11
CA ALA A 264 2.42 -12.03 -11.55
C ALA A 264 3.96 -12.04 -11.44
N LEU A 265 4.54 -12.86 -10.56
CA LEU A 265 5.97 -13.00 -10.35
C LEU A 265 6.56 -14.20 -11.12
N SER A 266 5.76 -15.23 -11.41
CA SER A 266 6.23 -16.45 -12.12
C SER A 266 6.74 -16.20 -13.54
N MET A 267 6.34 -15.08 -14.14
CA MET A 267 6.80 -14.65 -15.47
C MET A 267 8.23 -14.11 -15.51
N PHE A 268 8.84 -13.84 -14.35
CA PHE A 268 10.19 -13.30 -14.25
C PHE A 268 11.24 -14.40 -14.01
N GLN A 269 12.49 -14.10 -14.37
CA GLN A 269 13.60 -14.98 -14.02
C GLN A 269 13.77 -15.01 -12.50
N SER A 270 13.51 -16.17 -11.90
CA SER A 270 13.58 -16.38 -10.46
C SER A 270 14.91 -17.02 -10.03
N GLN A 271 15.33 -16.78 -8.79
CA GLN A 271 16.50 -17.39 -8.15
C GLN A 271 16.07 -18.39 -7.06
N ASP A 272 16.60 -19.60 -7.14
CA ASP A 272 16.46 -20.62 -6.10
C ASP A 272 17.59 -20.45 -5.07
N MET A 273 17.25 -19.94 -3.90
CA MET A 273 18.20 -19.63 -2.83
C MET A 273 18.68 -20.90 -2.08
N SER A 274 18.19 -22.09 -2.44
CA SER A 274 18.68 -23.37 -1.91
C SER A 274 19.97 -23.81 -2.59
N LYS A 275 20.32 -23.23 -3.74
CA LYS A 275 21.50 -23.58 -4.52
C LYS A 275 22.77 -23.06 -3.86
N ILE A 276 23.81 -23.89 -3.86
CA ILE A 276 25.16 -23.46 -3.49
C ILE A 276 25.60 -22.39 -4.47
N GLY A 277 26.04 -21.24 -3.96
CA GLY A 277 26.51 -20.13 -4.79
C GLY A 277 25.45 -19.11 -5.19
N PHE A 278 24.20 -19.25 -4.73
CA PHE A 278 23.09 -18.39 -5.19
C PHE A 278 23.37 -16.90 -4.94
N ILE A 279 24.02 -16.54 -3.83
CA ILE A 279 24.36 -15.15 -3.50
C ILE A 279 25.29 -14.59 -4.57
N GLN A 280 26.34 -15.31 -4.94
CA GLN A 280 27.29 -14.89 -5.96
C GLN A 280 26.61 -14.73 -7.32
N ASP A 281 25.72 -15.65 -7.68
CA ASP A 281 24.96 -15.59 -8.93
C ASP A 281 23.98 -14.41 -8.93
N LEU A 282 23.29 -14.17 -7.81
CA LEU A 282 22.38 -13.05 -7.62
C LEU A 282 23.09 -11.70 -7.75
N VAL A 283 24.19 -11.52 -7.03
CA VAL A 283 25.01 -10.30 -7.07
C VAL A 283 25.55 -10.04 -8.48
N ARG A 284 25.99 -11.08 -9.19
CA ARG A 284 26.41 -10.96 -10.61
C ARG A 284 25.26 -10.58 -11.54
N GLY A 285 24.06 -11.09 -11.28
CA GLY A 285 22.86 -10.80 -12.08
C GLY A 285 22.32 -9.39 -11.92
N ILE A 286 22.77 -8.64 -10.90
CA ILE A 286 22.37 -7.24 -10.64
C ILE A 286 23.29 -6.24 -11.39
N LYS A 287 24.46 -6.66 -11.86
CA LYS A 287 25.39 -5.84 -12.67
C LYS A 287 24.87 -5.63 -14.09
#